data_AF-A0A6C0GMD1-F1
#
_entry.id   AF-A0A6C0GMD1-F1
#
_cell.length_a   1.000
_cell.length_b   1.000
_cell.length_c   1.000
_cell.angle_alpha   90.00
_cell.angle_beta   90.00
_cell.angle_gamma   90.00
#
_symmetry.space_group_name_H-M   'P 1'
#
loop_
_entity.id
_entity.type
_entity.pdbx_description
1 polymer ?
#
loop_
_entity_poly.entity_id
_entity_poly.type
_entity_poly.pdbx_seq_one_letter_code
_entity_poly.pdbx_strand_id
1 'polypeptide(L)'
;MEEITQGGRPKEGLESLPPLWKENILYAYSLGASDVEIKAWIYGVRGSFSNDLWDRWIKEEREFWETISSGRMIAEAFYHKIGRENLTNPRFNHQAWYLHMKNRFSWKDKLDITTGNEPINQLTEKEVDKKINDLIRKVAAARPDSADEESPA
;
A
#
# COMPACT_ATOMS: atom_id res chain seq x y z
N MET A 1 -1.69 10.25 -51.27
CA MET A 1 -2.22 10.98 -50.10
C MET A 1 -1.75 10.20 -48.89
N GLU A 2 -0.77 10.72 -48.14
CA GLU A 2 -0.33 10.08 -46.89
C GLU A 2 -1.35 10.38 -45.79
N GLU A 3 -1.89 9.32 -45.18
CA GLU A 3 -2.67 9.41 -43.96
C GLU A 3 -1.80 9.93 -42.82
N ILE A 4 -2.06 11.14 -42.38
CA ILE A 4 -1.50 11.68 -41.15
C ILE A 4 -2.26 10.98 -40.01
N THR A 5 -1.70 9.87 -39.51
CA THR A 5 -2.17 9.31 -38.25
C THR A 5 -2.01 10.39 -37.17
N GLN A 6 -3.09 10.77 -36.51
CA GLN A 6 -3.05 11.64 -35.33
C GLN A 6 -2.27 10.89 -34.24
N GLY A 7 -0.94 11.03 -34.26
CA GLY A 7 -0.07 10.43 -33.27
C GLY A 7 -0.38 11.04 -31.91
N GLY A 8 -0.82 10.21 -30.97
CA GLY A 8 -0.89 10.60 -29.56
C GLY A 8 0.46 11.16 -29.11
N ARG A 9 0.43 12.10 -28.15
CA ARG A 9 1.65 12.72 -27.60
C ARG A 9 2.69 11.63 -27.29
N PRO A 10 3.96 11.78 -27.72
CA PRO A 10 4.99 10.80 -27.44
C PRO A 10 5.04 10.44 -25.94
N LYS A 11 5.27 9.16 -25.62
CA LYS A 11 5.46 8.74 -24.23
C LYS A 11 6.67 9.48 -23.64
N GLU A 12 6.44 10.27 -22.61
CA GLU A 12 7.50 11.06 -21.97
C GLU A 12 8.35 10.18 -21.05
N GLY A 13 9.67 10.17 -21.22
CA GLY A 13 10.57 9.43 -20.36
C GLY A 13 11.20 10.28 -19.26
N LEU A 14 12.20 9.71 -18.61
CA LEU A 14 12.94 10.32 -17.49
C LEU A 14 13.82 11.50 -17.93
N GLU A 15 14.06 11.68 -19.23
CA GLU A 15 14.77 12.83 -19.79
C GLU A 15 14.09 14.17 -19.51
N SER A 16 12.81 14.14 -19.14
CA SER A 16 12.06 15.32 -18.69
C SER A 16 12.38 15.76 -17.27
N LEU A 17 13.13 14.96 -16.51
CA LEU A 17 13.59 15.30 -15.16
C LEU A 17 14.91 16.08 -15.22
N PRO A 18 15.14 16.99 -14.26
CA PRO A 18 16.40 17.72 -14.19
C PRO A 18 17.59 16.78 -13.93
N PRO A 19 18.82 17.23 -14.24
CA PRO A 19 20.02 16.52 -13.79
C PRO A 19 19.99 16.26 -12.28
N LEU A 20 20.58 15.14 -11.87
CA LEU A 20 20.63 14.71 -10.46
C LEU A 20 19.27 14.48 -9.79
N TRP A 21 18.23 14.18 -10.57
CA TRP A 21 16.89 13.93 -10.03
C TRP A 21 16.88 12.78 -9.01
N LYS A 22 17.72 11.74 -9.20
CA LYS A 22 17.80 10.61 -8.27
C LYS A 22 18.28 11.06 -6.90
N GLU A 23 19.38 11.80 -6.89
CA GLU A 23 20.02 12.32 -5.69
C GLU A 23 19.06 13.24 -4.95
N ASN A 24 18.34 14.09 -5.68
CA ASN A 24 17.33 14.98 -5.10
C ASN A 24 16.16 14.21 -4.48
N ILE A 25 15.65 13.17 -5.16
CA ILE A 25 14.58 12.32 -4.64
C ILE A 25 15.05 11.55 -3.39
N LEU A 26 16.21 10.90 -3.46
CA LEU A 26 16.76 10.14 -2.34
C LEU A 26 17.08 11.05 -1.15
N TYR A 27 17.55 12.27 -1.40
CA TYR A 27 17.76 13.28 -0.37
C TYR A 27 16.44 13.69 0.28
N ALA A 28 15.39 13.97 -0.49
CA ALA A 28 14.08 14.28 0.07
C ALA A 28 13.55 13.12 0.95
N TYR A 29 13.64 11.87 0.48
CA TYR A 29 13.28 10.70 1.27
C TYR A 29 14.13 10.56 2.54
N SER A 30 15.41 10.94 2.51
CA SER A 30 16.29 10.95 3.70
C SER A 30 15.83 11.93 4.80
N LEU A 31 15.01 12.91 4.43
CA LEU A 31 14.35 13.84 5.34
C LEU A 31 12.93 13.36 5.74
N GLY A 32 12.53 12.16 5.35
CA GLY A 32 11.22 11.59 5.63
C GLY A 32 10.11 11.97 4.64
N ALA A 33 10.46 12.52 3.47
CA ALA A 33 9.48 12.87 2.43
C ALA A 33 8.70 11.64 1.95
N SER A 34 7.46 11.84 1.54
CA SER A 34 6.53 10.85 1.01
C SER A 34 6.47 10.87 -0.52
N ASP A 35 5.90 9.82 -1.12
CA ASP A 35 5.69 9.76 -2.57
C ASP A 35 4.88 10.96 -3.10
N VAL A 36 3.95 11.49 -2.30
CA VAL A 36 3.17 12.68 -2.67
C VAL A 36 4.05 13.93 -2.75
N GLU A 37 5.03 14.07 -1.86
CA GLU A 37 5.99 15.17 -1.90
C GLU A 37 6.92 15.04 -3.11
N ILE A 38 7.32 13.81 -3.46
CA ILE A 38 8.08 13.56 -4.69
C ILE A 38 7.25 13.89 -5.92
N LYS A 39 5.99 13.46 -5.98
CA LYS A 39 5.06 13.83 -7.06
C LYS A 39 4.89 15.34 -7.18
N ALA A 40 4.74 16.04 -6.07
CA ALA A 40 4.62 17.51 -6.04
C ALA A 40 5.91 18.19 -6.52
N TRP A 41 7.08 17.67 -6.14
CA TRP A 41 8.37 18.17 -6.62
C TRP A 41 8.51 17.95 -8.14
N ILE A 42 8.18 16.75 -8.64
CA ILE A 42 8.19 16.44 -10.08
C ILE A 42 7.23 17.36 -10.84
N TYR A 43 6.01 17.56 -10.31
CA TYR A 43 5.06 18.53 -10.86
C TYR A 43 5.66 19.93 -10.91
N GLY A 44 6.31 20.38 -9.85
CA GLY A 44 6.94 21.71 -9.77
C GLY A 44 8.02 21.92 -10.83
N VAL A 45 8.90 20.93 -11.05
CA VAL A 45 9.99 21.05 -12.04
C VAL A 45 9.51 20.84 -13.48
N ARG A 46 8.42 20.10 -13.70
CA ARG A 46 7.89 19.79 -15.04
C ARG A 46 6.70 20.66 -15.47
N GLY A 47 6.03 21.33 -14.53
CA GLY A 47 4.77 22.03 -14.73
C GLY A 47 3.53 21.12 -14.82
N SER A 48 3.69 19.83 -15.14
CA SER A 48 2.61 18.84 -15.15
C SER A 48 3.11 17.45 -14.79
N PHE A 49 2.34 16.72 -13.98
CA PHE A 49 2.64 15.34 -13.60
C PHE A 49 1.38 14.65 -13.09
N SER A 50 0.90 13.62 -13.80
CA SER A 50 -0.31 12.88 -13.44
C SER A 50 0.01 11.61 -12.66
N ASN A 51 -1.00 11.06 -11.94
CA ASN A 51 -0.87 9.75 -11.30
C ASN A 51 -0.65 8.64 -12.34
N ASP A 52 -1.30 8.71 -13.50
CA ASP A 52 -1.08 7.73 -14.59
C ASP A 52 0.37 7.72 -15.06
N LEU A 53 0.99 8.90 -15.14
CA LEU A 53 2.39 9.02 -15.53
C LEU A 53 3.33 8.47 -14.46
N TRP A 54 3.03 8.74 -13.19
CA TRP A 54 3.74 8.12 -12.07
C TRP A 54 3.64 6.59 -12.11
N ASP A 55 2.43 6.04 -12.22
CA ASP A 55 2.20 4.60 -12.23
C ASP A 55 2.88 3.94 -13.44
N ARG A 56 2.85 4.61 -14.59
CA ARG A 56 3.55 4.17 -15.78
C ARG A 56 5.07 4.18 -15.58
N TRP A 57 5.65 5.25 -15.03
CA TRP A 57 7.09 5.29 -14.76
C TRP A 57 7.52 4.24 -13.74
N ILE A 58 6.73 4.01 -12.69
CA ILE A 58 6.96 2.93 -11.72
C ILE A 58 6.96 1.55 -12.40
N LYS A 59 6.17 1.35 -13.44
CA LYS A 59 6.03 0.08 -14.16
C LYS A 59 7.05 -0.12 -15.28
N GLU A 60 7.27 0.92 -16.08
CA GLU A 60 8.03 0.86 -17.33
C GLU A 60 9.49 1.31 -17.13
N GLU A 61 9.77 2.23 -16.20
CA GLU A 61 11.08 2.85 -16.02
C GLU A 61 11.82 2.26 -14.80
N ARG A 62 12.64 1.23 -15.04
CA ARG A 62 13.35 0.50 -13.97
C ARG A 62 14.15 1.41 -13.04
N GLU A 63 14.83 2.40 -13.61
CA GLU A 63 15.67 3.33 -12.85
C GLU A 63 14.84 4.22 -11.90
N PHE A 64 13.65 4.64 -12.34
CA PHE A 64 12.71 5.38 -11.51
C PHE A 64 12.16 4.51 -10.40
N TRP A 65 11.73 3.28 -10.73
CA TRP A 65 11.27 2.32 -9.74
C TRP A 65 12.31 2.01 -8.66
N GLU A 66 13.56 1.72 -9.04
CA GLU A 66 14.66 1.45 -8.11
C GLU A 66 14.91 2.64 -7.17
N THR A 67 14.84 3.86 -7.72
CA THR A 67 15.01 5.10 -6.95
C THR A 67 13.88 5.32 -5.94
N ILE A 68 12.62 5.19 -6.37
CA ILE A 68 11.45 5.35 -5.47
C ILE A 68 11.41 4.23 -4.42
N SER A 69 11.72 3.00 -4.80
CA SER A 69 11.78 1.85 -3.88
C SER A 69 12.83 2.07 -2.79
N SER A 70 14.05 2.46 -3.19
CA SER A 70 15.13 2.79 -2.25
C SER A 70 14.76 3.99 -1.38
N GLY A 71 14.12 5.01 -1.95
CA GLY A 71 13.63 6.18 -1.25
C GLY A 71 12.62 5.84 -0.15
N ARG A 72 11.61 5.00 -0.43
CA ARG A 72 10.64 4.56 0.57
C ARG A 72 11.29 3.86 1.76
N MET A 73 12.26 2.98 1.50
CA MET A 73 13.05 2.32 2.55
C MET A 73 13.85 3.34 3.39
N ILE A 74 14.49 4.32 2.75
CA ILE A 74 15.24 5.38 3.44
C ILE A 74 14.32 6.23 4.33
N ALA A 75 13.14 6.57 3.83
CA ALA A 75 12.17 7.36 4.57
C ALA A 75 11.64 6.59 5.80
N GLU A 76 11.35 5.31 5.65
CA GLU A 76 11.00 4.45 6.78
C GLU A 76 12.12 4.46 7.83
N ALA A 77 13.38 4.27 7.42
CA ALA A 77 14.52 4.32 8.32
C ALA A 77 14.64 5.67 9.07
N PHE A 78 14.31 6.79 8.41
CA PHE A 78 14.27 8.11 9.04
C PHE A 78 13.24 8.16 10.19
N TYR A 79 12.00 7.70 9.98
CA TYR A 79 11.00 7.70 11.04
C TYR A 79 11.30 6.69 12.15
N HIS A 80 11.91 5.55 11.83
CA HIS A 80 12.45 4.63 12.83
C HIS A 80 13.52 5.29 13.70
N LYS A 81 14.43 6.06 13.09
CA LYS A 81 15.45 6.81 13.82
C LYS A 81 14.82 7.81 14.79
N ILE A 82 13.83 8.58 14.35
CA ILE A 82 13.10 9.52 15.21
C ILE A 82 12.52 8.81 16.44
N GLY A 83 11.82 7.69 16.25
CA GLY A 83 11.24 6.94 17.37
C GLY A 83 12.31 6.41 18.33
N ARG A 84 13.35 5.76 17.79
CA ARG A 84 14.46 5.18 18.58
C ARG A 84 15.19 6.24 19.41
N GLU A 85 15.48 7.40 18.84
CA GLU A 85 16.23 8.47 19.51
C GLU A 85 15.39 9.22 20.56
N ASN A 86 14.07 9.09 20.53
CA ASN A 86 13.16 9.75 21.46
C ASN A 86 12.51 8.81 22.49
N LEU A 87 12.97 7.56 22.61
CA LEU A 87 12.39 6.56 23.54
C LEU A 87 12.32 7.04 25.00
N THR A 88 13.33 7.78 25.45
CA THR A 88 13.39 8.30 26.83
C THR A 88 12.94 9.76 26.93
N ASN A 89 12.49 10.37 25.83
CA ASN A 89 12.08 11.76 25.81
C ASN A 89 10.60 11.89 26.23
N PRO A 90 10.28 12.45 27.42
CA PRO A 90 8.91 12.58 27.90
C PRO A 90 8.10 13.63 27.13
N ARG A 91 8.75 14.51 26.35
CA ARG A 91 8.08 15.53 25.54
C ARG A 91 7.80 15.06 24.11
N PHE A 92 8.28 13.89 23.72
CA PHE A 92 8.05 13.37 22.38
C PHE A 92 6.61 12.88 22.24
N ASN A 93 5.95 13.24 21.13
CA ASN A 93 4.59 12.79 20.85
C ASN A 93 4.60 11.39 20.26
N HIS A 94 4.80 10.39 21.12
CA HIS A 94 4.83 8.97 20.77
C HIS A 94 3.56 8.52 20.05
N GLN A 95 2.40 9.07 20.41
CA GLN A 95 1.11 8.71 19.80
C GLN A 95 1.01 9.18 18.35
N ALA A 96 1.37 10.43 18.07
CA ALA A 96 1.36 10.96 16.70
C ALA A 96 2.37 10.24 15.81
N TRP A 97 3.59 10.00 16.33
CA TRP A 97 4.59 9.21 15.62
C TRP A 97 4.08 7.78 15.34
N TYR A 98 3.50 7.11 16.35
CA TYR A 98 2.96 5.77 16.18
C TYR A 98 1.83 5.69 15.15
N LEU A 99 0.89 6.65 15.17
CA LEU A 99 -0.16 6.75 14.16
C LEU A 99 0.41 7.00 12.77
N HIS A 100 1.46 7.82 12.65
CA HIS A 100 2.18 7.99 11.40
C HIS A 100 2.78 6.67 10.91
N MET A 101 3.42 5.89 11.78
CA MET A 101 3.98 4.59 11.42
C MET A 101 2.91 3.60 10.94
N LYS A 102 1.76 3.54 11.63
CA LYS A 102 0.64 2.67 11.24
C LYS A 102 0.05 3.06 9.88
N ASN A 103 -0.19 4.36 9.66
CA ASN A 103 -0.85 4.82 8.44
C ASN A 103 0.07 4.78 7.23
N ARG A 104 1.36 5.06 7.42
CA ARG A 104 2.30 5.22 6.31
C ARG A 104 3.08 3.96 5.99
N PHE A 105 3.53 3.23 7.01
CA PHE A 105 4.37 2.04 6.86
C PHE A 105 3.61 0.76 7.21
N SER A 106 2.28 0.84 7.31
CA SER A 106 1.39 -0.31 7.56
C SER A 106 1.77 -1.09 8.82
N TRP A 107 2.34 -0.42 9.84
CA TRP A 107 2.57 -1.06 11.14
C TRP A 107 1.24 -1.54 11.71
N LYS A 108 1.26 -2.74 12.29
CA LYS A 108 0.10 -3.36 12.90
C LYS A 108 0.41 -3.66 14.35
N ASP A 109 -0.59 -3.46 15.21
CA ASP A 109 -0.50 -3.94 16.58
C ASP A 109 -0.34 -5.45 16.57
N LYS A 110 0.49 -5.97 17.47
CA LYS A 110 0.53 -7.41 17.71
C LYS A 110 -0.82 -7.82 18.31
N LEU A 111 -1.53 -8.71 17.62
CA LEU A 111 -2.76 -9.31 18.14
C LEU A 111 -2.39 -10.63 18.82
N ASP A 112 -2.37 -10.65 20.15
CA ASP A 112 -2.27 -11.88 20.93
C ASP A 112 -3.68 -12.42 21.19
N ILE A 113 -4.32 -13.00 20.17
CA ILE A 113 -5.59 -13.69 20.33
C ILE A 113 -5.30 -15.09 20.87
N THR A 114 -5.59 -15.32 22.15
CA THR A 114 -5.43 -16.63 22.78
C THR A 114 -6.77 -17.25 23.10
N THR A 115 -6.91 -18.56 22.90
CA THR A 115 -7.96 -19.36 23.58
C THR A 115 -7.24 -20.27 24.56
N GLY A 116 -7.35 -20.00 25.87
CA GLY A 116 -6.77 -20.87 26.89
C GLY A 116 -5.25 -21.06 26.79
N ASN A 117 -4.48 -19.98 26.56
CA ASN A 117 -3.01 -19.94 26.41
C ASN A 117 -2.40 -20.43 25.08
N GLU A 118 -3.20 -20.86 24.11
CA GLU A 118 -2.68 -21.18 22.76
C GLU A 118 -2.94 -20.04 21.78
N PRO A 119 -1.94 -19.61 20.99
CA PRO A 119 -2.12 -18.56 19.98
C PRO A 119 -3.04 -19.05 18.86
N ILE A 120 -4.13 -18.32 18.62
CA ILE A 120 -5.04 -18.60 17.50
C ILE A 120 -4.37 -18.10 16.22
N ASN A 121 -3.90 -19.03 15.39
CA ASN A 121 -3.52 -18.68 14.03
C ASN A 121 -4.77 -18.26 13.24
N GLN A 122 -4.60 -17.34 12.29
CA GLN A 122 -5.68 -16.94 11.39
C GLN A 122 -6.34 -18.20 10.82
N LEU A 123 -7.67 -18.28 10.92
CA LEU A 123 -8.44 -19.50 10.65
C LEU A 123 -7.87 -20.26 9.45
N THR A 124 -7.46 -21.50 9.70
CA THR A 124 -7.05 -22.39 8.62
C THR A 124 -8.23 -22.63 7.67
N GLU A 125 -7.96 -22.94 6.42
CA GLU A 125 -8.99 -23.21 5.39
C GLU A 125 -10.06 -24.20 5.89
N LYS A 126 -9.63 -25.24 6.62
CA LYS A 126 -10.51 -26.24 7.25
C LYS A 126 -11.46 -25.66 8.32
N GLU A 127 -11.03 -24.64 9.06
CA GLU A 127 -11.86 -23.99 10.08
C GLU A 127 -12.86 -23.01 9.47
N VAL A 128 -12.50 -22.41 8.33
CA VAL A 128 -13.42 -21.61 7.51
C VAL A 128 -14.50 -22.54 6.92
N ASP A 129 -14.12 -23.67 6.34
CA ASP A 129 -15.05 -24.65 5.77
C ASP A 129 -16.02 -25.21 6.81
N LYS A 130 -15.54 -25.48 8.02
CA LYS A 130 -16.38 -25.95 9.12
C LYS A 130 -17.42 -24.91 9.49
N LYS A 131 -17.03 -23.63 9.61
CA LYS A 131 -17.96 -22.53 9.91
C LYS A 131 -18.99 -22.31 8.81
N ILE A 132 -18.59 -22.41 7.54
CA ILE A 132 -19.50 -22.33 6.39
C ILE A 132 -20.55 -23.44 6.49
N ASN A 133 -20.13 -24.69 6.74
CA ASN A 133 -21.04 -25.82 6.86
C ASN A 133 -22.02 -25.72 8.04
N ASP A 134 -21.54 -25.22 9.19
CA ASP A 134 -22.40 -24.99 10.35
C ASP A 134 -23.44 -23.89 10.11
N LEU A 135 -23.08 -22.85 9.34
CA LEU A 135 -24.01 -21.80 8.92
C LEU A 135 -25.04 -22.32 7.92
N ILE A 136 -24.61 -23.12 6.93
CA ILE A 136 -25.53 -23.76 5.97
C ILE A 136 -26.56 -24.61 6.72
N ARG A 137 -26.14 -25.41 7.70
CA ARG A 137 -27.04 -26.22 8.52
C ARG A 137 -28.02 -25.38 9.34
N LYS A 138 -27.56 -24.27 9.92
CA LYS A 138 -28.44 -23.35 10.67
C LYS A 138 -29.46 -22.68 9.77
N VAL A 139 -29.08 -22.28 8.56
CA VAL A 139 -29.99 -21.67 7.58
C VAL A 139 -31.01 -22.70 7.08
N ALA A 140 -30.59 -23.94 6.80
CA ALA A 140 -31.48 -25.03 6.41
C ALA A 140 -32.48 -25.37 7.54
N ALA A 141 -32.03 -25.42 8.79
CA ALA A 141 -32.90 -25.64 9.95
C ALA A 141 -33.89 -24.48 10.19
N ALA A 142 -33.57 -23.27 9.73
CA ALA A 142 -34.41 -22.08 9.86
C ALA A 142 -35.42 -21.90 8.70
N ARG A 143 -35.37 -22.75 7.65
CA ARG A 143 -36.31 -22.76 6.52
C ARG A 143 -36.68 -24.20 6.15
N PRO A 144 -37.63 -24.84 6.84
CA PRO A 144 -38.00 -26.23 6.57
C PRO A 144 -38.77 -26.44 5.24
N ASP A 145 -39.43 -25.42 4.68
CA ASP A 145 -40.48 -25.60 3.65
C ASP A 145 -40.05 -25.32 2.20
N SER A 146 -38.88 -25.77 1.74
CA SER A 146 -38.55 -25.68 0.29
C SER A 146 -38.01 -26.97 -0.32
N ALA A 147 -38.21 -28.12 0.33
CA ALA A 147 -37.74 -29.41 -0.17
C ALA A 147 -38.84 -30.29 -0.83
N ASP A 148 -40.11 -29.88 -0.80
CA ASP A 148 -41.24 -30.73 -1.25
C ASP A 148 -41.88 -30.32 -2.58
N GLU A 149 -41.28 -29.40 -3.35
CA GLU A 149 -41.73 -29.09 -4.71
C GLU A 149 -40.72 -29.56 -5.76
N GLU A 150 -40.52 -30.87 -5.88
CA GLU A 150 -40.13 -31.49 -7.15
C GLU A 150 -40.32 -33.02 -7.09
N SER A 151 -41.48 -33.50 -7.58
CA SER A 151 -41.58 -34.86 -8.12
C SER A 151 -42.62 -34.87 -9.24
N PRO A 152 -42.21 -34.97 -10.52
CA PRO A 152 -43.12 -35.07 -11.65
C PRO A 152 -43.42 -36.54 -11.98
N ALA A 153 -44.70 -36.91 -11.96
CA ALA A 153 -45.33 -37.89 -12.85
C ALA A 153 -46.85 -37.92 -12.58
#